data_AF-A0A1M4U158-F1
#
_entry.id   AF-A0A1M4U158-F1
#
_cell.length_a   1.000
_cell.length_b   1.000
_cell.length_c   1.000
_cell.angle_alpha   90.00
_cell.angle_beta   90.00
_cell.angle_gamma   90.00
#
_symmetry.space_group_name_H-M   'P 1'
#
loop_
_entity.id
_entity.type
_entity.pdbx_description
1 polymer ?
#
loop_
_entity_poly.entity_id
_entity_poly.type
_entity_poly.pdbx_seq_one_letter_code
_entity_poly.pdbx_strand_id
1 'polypeptide(L)'
;MPLCRARPTLFLLCCLAAMPALAAKVTRIEIRGLHDQAMEANVRSTLSLSDALGKNVRPSRLVYLLEIAPDEARQALEPFGYYDPVITLSRSDRAEPVPTGNPDALEAASEDEAGEDDAGEDGAMGITVTLTIDPGTPVRVSTEVLAVEGPGGADAGVEAALAAFRPRPGEVFDHTRYDTSKAAVEAALARHGYFAARPLQHRVEVTRASHSAAVTLRWDSGERMALGPVHFTQTPQVVVWPRLLERLVLWTPGQPYDEAQVDRLRDALQALDYFALVDVQADPAQARAGQVPIEATLTPARRSLYSAGFSYGTASGSGVSLGVERRYLNRRGHKALAQLDWAQKRKTATLQYRVPAFAWLDGWYSVSLQAGDEQTAYVDSRRLELVLGRTGQYRRHLTLSAGLHVLRERWAYLDPTLTAPAEQFGSFLYPALTADYIDVDDRLAPRRGGGLSLTLRGGSGGANTRTGFAQVHVRAQWFHGLDADSRLLLRGEVGHTFTRDVLNLAPSLRFYAGGDRSVRGYGWHELGPAVATSGGLYYTGAPNVLTASVEYERYFNGAWGAAVFVDSGNAFADRTLGLRTGVGIGVRWRSPIGPVRIDIARGLDSPQSPLGLYLNIGPDL
;
A
#
# COMPACT_ATOMS: atom_id res chain seq x y z
N MET A 1 59.51 49.19 78.83
CA MET A 1 60.34 48.14 79.46
C MET A 1 59.43 46.95 79.78
N PRO A 2 59.83 45.68 79.58
CA PRO A 2 60.25 45.09 78.30
C PRO A 2 59.65 43.67 78.06
N LEU A 3 59.82 43.15 76.83
CA LEU A 3 60.03 41.73 76.41
C LEU A 3 58.91 40.69 76.67
N CYS A 4 58.59 39.72 75.80
CA CYS A 4 59.49 38.82 75.06
C CYS A 4 58.69 37.98 74.01
N ARG A 5 59.31 37.75 72.82
CA ARG A 5 59.24 36.61 71.84
C ARG A 5 57.87 36.00 71.47
N ALA A 6 57.51 35.77 70.20
CA ALA A 6 58.29 35.11 69.14
C ALA A 6 57.83 35.51 67.71
N ARG A 7 58.73 35.30 66.72
CA ARG A 7 58.57 35.59 65.28
C ARG A 7 58.32 34.30 64.44
N PRO A 8 57.88 34.43 63.17
CA PRO A 8 57.13 33.43 62.37
C PRO A 8 57.96 32.78 61.22
N THR A 9 57.28 32.21 60.21
CA THR A 9 57.69 31.64 58.88
C THR A 9 58.15 30.17 58.86
N LEU A 10 57.95 29.34 57.82
CA LEU A 10 57.13 29.23 56.59
C LEU A 10 57.59 27.90 55.92
N PHE A 11 56.66 27.12 55.33
CA PHE A 11 56.80 26.14 54.22
C PHE A 11 57.99 25.15 54.10
N LEU A 12 57.66 23.84 54.08
CA LEU A 12 58.09 22.70 53.22
C LEU A 12 57.71 21.42 54.02
N LEU A 13 57.05 20.36 53.53
CA LEU A 13 57.25 19.58 52.32
C LEU A 13 56.02 18.64 52.13
N CYS A 14 55.45 18.60 50.92
CA CYS A 14 54.60 17.52 50.43
C CYS A 14 55.43 16.25 50.16
N CYS A 15 54.81 15.07 50.27
CA CYS A 15 54.84 13.97 49.28
C CYS A 15 54.46 12.62 49.92
N LEU A 16 53.21 12.18 49.72
CA LEU A 16 52.83 10.77 49.68
C LEU A 16 51.63 10.61 48.73
N ALA A 17 51.98 10.34 47.47
CA ALA A 17 51.23 9.72 46.38
C ALA A 17 49.68 9.81 46.40
N ALA A 18 49.13 10.81 45.72
CA ALA A 18 47.87 10.64 44.99
C ALA A 18 48.22 10.15 43.58
N MET A 19 48.00 8.86 43.29
CA MET A 19 48.10 8.34 41.93
C MET A 19 46.96 8.90 41.07
N PRO A 20 47.19 9.27 39.79
CA PRO A 20 46.11 9.61 38.88
C PRO A 20 45.31 8.33 38.62
N ALA A 21 44.01 8.34 38.92
CA ALA A 21 43.12 7.28 38.53
C ALA A 21 42.91 7.38 37.00
N LEU A 22 43.68 6.63 36.21
CA LEU A 22 43.48 6.56 34.77
C LEU A 22 42.04 6.10 34.49
N ALA A 23 41.26 6.96 33.81
CA ALA A 23 39.95 6.61 33.32
C ALA A 23 40.09 5.64 32.14
N ALA A 24 39.36 4.54 32.19
CA ALA A 24 39.39 3.52 31.15
C ALA A 24 38.24 3.76 30.17
N LYS A 25 38.51 3.73 28.87
CA LYS A 25 37.51 3.98 27.82
C LYS A 25 37.31 2.72 26.98
N VAL A 26 36.11 2.15 27.03
CA VAL A 26 35.74 1.02 26.15
C VAL A 26 35.48 1.58 24.76
N THR A 27 36.35 1.26 23.80
CA THR A 27 36.28 1.79 22.43
C THR A 27 35.51 0.86 21.51
N ARG A 28 35.52 -0.45 21.77
CA ARG A 28 34.88 -1.45 20.91
C ARG A 28 34.40 -2.67 21.69
N ILE A 29 33.20 -3.15 21.36
CA ILE A 29 32.63 -4.42 21.84
C ILE A 29 32.37 -5.32 20.64
N GLU A 30 33.09 -6.44 20.58
CA GLU A 30 32.93 -7.47 19.56
C GLU A 30 32.21 -8.70 20.15
N ILE A 31 31.18 -9.18 19.47
CA ILE A 31 30.47 -10.41 19.81
C ILE A 31 30.79 -11.42 18.71
N ARG A 32 31.28 -12.61 19.06
CA ARG A 32 31.68 -13.66 18.12
C ARG A 32 30.98 -14.97 18.46
N GLY A 33 30.68 -15.79 17.44
CA GLY A 33 30.10 -17.14 17.61
C GLY A 33 28.57 -17.21 17.52
N LEU A 34 27.89 -16.08 17.29
CA LEU A 34 26.47 -16.04 16.93
C LEU A 34 26.31 -15.90 15.42
N HIS A 35 25.48 -16.75 14.81
CA HIS A 35 25.19 -16.71 13.37
C HIS A 35 23.85 -16.04 13.04
N ASP A 36 23.02 -15.78 14.06
CA ASP A 36 21.74 -15.10 13.92
C ASP A 36 21.87 -13.64 14.35
N GLN A 37 21.46 -12.72 13.47
CA GLN A 37 21.53 -11.27 13.71
C GLN A 37 20.62 -10.82 14.86
N ALA A 38 19.46 -11.46 15.06
CA ALA A 38 18.55 -11.11 16.14
C ALA A 38 19.13 -11.49 17.51
N MET A 39 19.81 -12.64 17.60
CA MET A 39 20.52 -13.04 18.82
C MET A 39 21.66 -12.08 19.15
N GLU A 40 22.50 -11.73 18.16
CA GLU A 40 23.60 -10.78 18.39
C GLU A 40 23.07 -9.42 18.83
N ALA A 41 22.03 -8.91 18.18
CA ALA A 41 21.39 -7.65 18.54
C ALA A 41 20.83 -7.68 19.96
N ASN A 42 20.17 -8.77 20.37
CA ASN A 42 19.61 -8.91 21.72
C ASN A 42 20.70 -8.99 22.81
N VAL A 43 21.79 -9.72 22.54
CA VAL A 43 22.95 -9.74 23.44
C VAL A 43 23.54 -8.33 23.56
N ARG A 44 23.74 -7.65 22.45
CA ARG A 44 24.32 -6.30 22.43
C ARG A 44 23.47 -5.28 23.19
N SER A 45 22.13 -5.34 23.07
CA SER A 45 21.21 -4.44 23.77
C SER A 45 21.08 -4.73 25.26
N THR A 46 21.27 -5.98 25.68
CA THR A 46 21.14 -6.40 27.08
C THR A 46 22.42 -6.11 27.89
N LEU A 47 23.58 -6.04 27.23
CA LEU A 47 24.86 -5.79 27.89
C LEU A 47 24.93 -4.36 28.46
N SER A 48 25.05 -4.23 29.78
CA SER A 48 25.33 -2.95 30.46
C SER A 48 26.66 -2.34 30.02
N LEU A 49 27.57 -3.17 29.50
CA LEU A 49 28.83 -2.73 28.91
C LEU A 49 28.63 -1.87 27.65
N SER A 50 27.54 -2.07 26.90
CA SER A 50 27.20 -1.27 25.71
C SER A 50 26.91 0.19 26.06
N ASP A 51 26.33 0.47 27.23
CA ASP A 51 26.07 1.85 27.70
C ASP A 51 27.34 2.62 28.05
N ALA A 52 28.43 1.89 28.33
CA ALA A 52 29.75 2.41 28.64
C ALA A 52 30.62 2.65 27.40
N LEU A 53 30.15 2.26 26.20
CA LEU A 53 30.88 2.43 24.95
C LEU A 53 31.16 3.92 24.70
N GLY A 54 32.42 4.26 24.44
CA GLY A 54 32.84 5.64 24.15
C GLY A 54 32.84 6.59 25.35
N LYS A 55 32.49 6.13 26.56
CA LYS A 55 32.50 6.94 27.79
C LYS A 55 33.71 6.62 28.67
N ASN A 56 34.16 7.60 29.45
CA ASN A 56 35.20 7.41 30.46
C ASN A 56 34.58 6.74 31.70
N VAL A 57 35.03 5.52 32.02
CA VAL A 57 34.51 4.73 33.14
C VAL A 57 35.58 4.57 34.21
N ARG A 58 35.19 4.66 35.49
CA ARG A 58 36.09 4.37 36.61
C ARG A 58 36.57 2.91 36.53
N PRO A 59 37.84 2.60 36.81
CA PRO A 59 38.37 1.23 36.75
C PRO A 59 37.54 0.19 37.52
N SER A 60 37.06 0.53 38.73
CA SER A 60 36.21 -0.36 39.53
C SER A 60 34.85 -0.65 38.89
N ARG A 61 34.26 0.34 38.21
CA ARG A 61 33.00 0.16 37.48
C ARG A 61 33.21 -0.66 36.21
N LEU A 62 34.33 -0.48 35.51
CA LEU A 62 34.66 -1.30 34.35
C LEU A 62 34.86 -2.78 34.74
N VAL A 63 35.60 -3.06 35.82
CA VAL A 63 35.76 -4.43 36.33
C VAL A 63 34.41 -5.06 36.63
N TYR A 64 33.52 -4.34 37.32
CA TYR A 64 32.15 -4.79 37.58
C TYR A 64 31.38 -5.10 36.29
N LEU A 65 31.43 -4.22 35.28
CA LEU A 65 30.74 -4.43 34.00
C LEU A 65 31.28 -5.66 33.24
N LEU A 66 32.59 -5.92 33.30
CA LEU A 66 33.18 -7.11 32.70
C LEU A 66 32.83 -8.39 33.46
N GLU A 67 32.64 -8.31 34.78
CA GLU A 67 32.26 -9.44 35.63
C GLU A 67 30.81 -9.88 35.38
N ILE A 68 29.88 -8.94 35.17
CA ILE A 68 28.47 -9.26 34.93
C ILE A 68 28.15 -9.56 33.46
N ALA A 69 28.98 -9.11 32.51
CA ALA A 69 28.70 -9.25 31.08
C ALA A 69 28.43 -10.69 30.59
N PRO A 70 29.14 -11.74 31.07
CA PRO A 70 28.82 -13.11 30.70
C PRO A 70 27.42 -13.57 31.15
N ASP A 71 26.96 -13.10 32.32
CA ASP A 71 25.65 -13.46 32.84
C ASP A 71 24.53 -12.70 32.10
N GLU A 72 24.75 -11.42 31.77
CA GLU A 72 23.85 -10.64 30.92
C GLU A 72 23.73 -11.27 29.51
N ALA A 73 24.86 -11.66 28.91
CA ALA A 73 24.86 -12.34 27.62
C ALA A 73 24.17 -13.71 27.67
N ARG A 74 24.27 -14.45 28.79
CA ARG A 74 23.53 -15.71 28.99
C ARG A 74 22.02 -15.46 29.04
N GLN A 75 21.57 -14.50 29.85
CA GLN A 75 20.16 -14.13 29.95
C GLN A 75 19.59 -13.66 28.60
N ALA A 76 20.39 -12.95 27.80
CA ALA A 76 19.98 -12.50 26.48
C ALA A 76 19.80 -13.64 25.45
N LEU A 77 20.32 -14.84 25.71
CA LEU A 77 20.16 -16.00 24.83
C LEU A 77 19.01 -16.93 25.26
N GLU A 78 18.52 -16.80 26.50
CA GLU A 78 17.38 -17.59 27.01
C GLU A 78 16.10 -17.43 26.16
N PRO A 79 15.71 -16.22 25.68
CA PRO A 79 14.53 -16.04 24.82
C PRO A 79 14.59 -16.83 23.51
N PHE A 80 15.78 -17.18 23.04
CA PHE A 80 16.02 -17.96 21.83
C PHE A 80 16.17 -19.46 22.10
N GLY A 81 15.99 -19.87 23.36
CA GLY A 81 16.03 -21.27 23.78
C GLY A 81 17.41 -21.75 24.25
N TYR A 82 18.42 -20.89 24.37
CA TYR A 82 19.76 -21.30 24.81
C TYR A 82 19.97 -20.95 26.29
N TYR A 83 19.93 -21.98 27.14
CA TYR A 83 19.97 -21.80 28.60
C TYR A 83 21.32 -22.14 29.24
N ASP A 84 22.17 -22.89 28.53
CA ASP A 84 23.51 -23.27 29.00
C ASP A 84 24.62 -22.87 28.00
N PRO A 85 24.71 -21.61 27.55
CA PRO A 85 25.76 -21.16 26.64
C PRO A 85 27.11 -21.04 27.36
N VAL A 86 28.18 -21.32 26.62
CA VAL A 86 29.57 -21.10 27.07
C VAL A 86 30.02 -19.73 26.57
N ILE A 87 30.30 -18.81 27.49
CA ILE A 87 30.65 -17.43 27.19
C ILE A 87 32.04 -17.15 27.75
N THR A 88 32.95 -16.74 26.88
CA THR A 88 34.31 -16.35 27.25
C THR A 88 34.52 -14.87 26.92
N LEU A 89 35.00 -14.12 27.91
CA LEU A 89 35.28 -12.71 27.79
C LEU A 89 36.79 -12.49 27.72
N SER A 90 37.25 -11.86 26.65
CA SER A 90 38.64 -11.44 26.50
C SER A 90 38.73 -9.93 26.37
N ARG A 91 39.70 -9.34 27.08
CA ARG A 91 40.00 -7.92 27.05
C ARG A 91 41.35 -7.72 26.36
N SER A 92 41.40 -6.82 25.38
CA SER A 92 42.64 -6.36 24.77
C SER A 92 42.86 -4.89 25.11
N ASP A 93 43.98 -4.62 25.78
CA ASP A 93 44.47 -3.27 26.10
C ASP A 93 45.39 -2.71 25.01
N ARG A 94 45.47 -3.41 23.86
CA ARG A 94 46.37 -3.04 22.77
C ARG A 94 45.80 -1.84 22.03
N ALA A 95 46.53 -0.73 22.05
CA ALA A 95 46.32 0.40 21.15
C ALA A 95 46.54 -0.08 19.71
N GLU A 96 45.49 -0.51 19.03
CA GLU A 96 45.50 -0.60 17.57
C GLU A 96 45.23 0.79 16.98
N PRO A 97 45.90 1.16 15.87
CA PRO A 97 45.70 2.46 15.25
C PRO A 97 44.25 2.55 14.78
N VAL A 98 43.59 3.64 15.17
CA VAL A 98 42.28 4.02 14.64
C VAL A 98 42.39 4.05 13.11
N PRO A 99 41.59 3.29 12.34
CA PRO A 99 41.47 3.52 10.92
C PRO A 99 40.79 4.88 10.76
N THR A 100 41.56 5.90 10.39
CA THR A 100 41.02 7.17 9.90
C THR A 100 40.45 6.91 8.51
N GLY A 101 39.21 6.49 8.46
CA GLY A 101 38.53 6.19 7.20
C GLY A 101 37.10 5.77 7.46
N ASN A 102 36.20 6.75 7.47
CA ASN A 102 34.76 6.53 7.43
C ASN A 102 34.39 5.87 6.09
N PRO A 103 33.76 4.67 6.03
CA PRO A 103 33.19 4.17 4.78
C PRO A 103 31.96 4.97 4.35
N ASP A 104 31.36 5.74 5.26
CA ASP A 104 30.10 6.47 5.04
C ASP A 104 30.25 7.95 5.39
N ALA A 105 31.04 8.70 4.62
CA ALA A 105 30.86 10.15 4.47
C ALA A 105 31.59 10.66 3.22
N LEU A 106 30.89 10.61 2.08
CA LEU A 106 31.04 11.65 1.07
C LEU A 106 29.97 12.71 1.35
N GLU A 107 30.41 13.97 1.23
CA GLU A 107 29.61 15.21 1.19
C GLU A 107 29.19 15.82 2.54
N ALA A 108 30.05 16.70 3.06
CA ALA A 108 29.77 18.14 3.10
C ALA A 108 30.99 18.88 3.68
N ALA A 109 31.67 19.67 2.82
CA ALA A 109 32.68 20.62 3.24
C ALA A 109 32.03 22.00 3.36
N SER A 110 32.16 22.63 4.53
CA SER A 110 32.15 24.08 4.67
C SER A 110 32.99 24.45 5.89
N GLU A 111 34.09 25.13 5.60
CA GLU A 111 34.99 25.79 6.54
C GLU A 111 34.27 26.97 7.21
N ASP A 112 34.46 27.14 8.52
CA ASP A 112 34.87 28.42 9.10
C ASP A 112 35.33 28.22 10.55
N GLU A 113 36.44 28.90 10.85
CA GLU A 113 37.27 28.82 12.04
C GLU A 113 36.63 29.42 13.30
N ALA A 114 36.96 28.88 14.48
CA ALA A 114 37.58 29.63 15.57
C ALA A 114 37.89 28.68 16.73
N GLY A 115 39.14 28.70 17.17
CA GLY A 115 39.71 27.75 18.12
C GLY A 115 39.23 27.89 19.56
N GLU A 116 39.52 26.85 20.32
CA GLU A 116 40.15 27.01 21.63
C GLU A 116 40.95 25.74 21.92
N ASP A 117 42.22 25.95 22.26
CA ASP A 117 43.16 24.93 22.71
C ASP A 117 42.58 24.18 23.91
N ASP A 118 42.46 22.86 23.80
CA ASP A 118 42.65 21.97 24.95
C ASP A 118 43.70 20.92 24.58
N ALA A 119 44.95 21.32 24.79
CA ALA A 119 46.08 20.41 24.88
C ALA A 119 45.93 19.56 26.14
N GLY A 120 45.24 18.43 25.98
CA GLY A 120 45.11 17.37 26.97
C GLY A 120 45.19 16.01 26.28
N GLU A 121 46.37 15.65 25.79
CA GLU A 121 46.72 14.26 25.44
C GLU A 121 46.75 13.41 26.72
N ASP A 122 45.57 13.08 27.26
CA ASP A 122 45.43 12.06 28.28
C ASP A 122 45.43 10.69 27.58
N GLY A 123 46.50 9.92 27.82
CA GLY A 123 46.70 8.55 27.36
C GLY A 123 45.67 7.56 27.92
N ALA A 124 44.41 7.70 27.55
CA ALA A 124 43.36 6.74 27.85
C ALA A 124 43.58 5.49 27.00
N MET A 125 44.01 4.40 27.64
CA MET A 125 44.07 3.08 26.99
C MET A 125 42.68 2.74 26.45
N GLY A 126 42.54 2.68 25.13
CA GLY A 126 41.34 2.22 24.46
C GLY A 126 41.19 0.71 24.65
N ILE A 127 40.11 0.30 25.31
CA ILE A 127 39.87 -1.10 25.65
C ILE A 127 38.91 -1.71 24.64
N THR A 128 39.36 -2.79 24.00
CA THR A 128 38.48 -3.65 23.20
C THR A 128 38.07 -4.84 24.03
N VAL A 129 36.76 -5.08 24.11
CA VAL A 129 36.17 -6.23 24.80
C VAL A 129 35.57 -7.16 23.76
N THR A 130 36.02 -8.41 23.74
CA THR A 130 35.50 -9.45 22.84
C THR A 130 34.78 -10.50 23.68
N LEU A 131 33.49 -10.69 23.43
CA LEU A 131 32.69 -11.79 23.96
C LEU A 131 32.63 -12.88 22.88
N THR A 132 33.22 -14.04 23.16
CA THR A 132 33.09 -15.23 22.32
C THR A 132 32.06 -16.15 22.95
N ILE A 133 30.98 -16.41 22.22
CA ILE A 133 29.79 -17.12 22.67
C ILE A 133 29.66 -18.41 21.86
N ASP A 134 29.61 -19.55 22.55
CA ASP A 134 29.08 -20.80 22.00
C ASP A 134 27.67 -21.00 22.58
N PRO A 135 26.60 -20.89 21.77
CA PRO A 135 25.22 -21.05 22.22
C PRO A 135 24.95 -22.43 22.83
N GLY A 136 25.71 -23.45 22.41
CA GLY A 136 25.45 -24.83 22.80
C GLY A 136 24.17 -25.40 22.15
N THR A 137 23.57 -26.39 22.81
CA THR A 137 22.34 -27.04 22.32
C THR A 137 21.12 -26.24 22.76
N PRO A 138 20.20 -25.87 21.86
CA PRO A 138 18.98 -25.19 22.25
C PRO A 138 18.01 -26.14 22.95
N VAL A 139 17.27 -25.61 23.91
CA VAL A 139 16.11 -26.27 24.51
C VAL A 139 15.04 -26.47 23.43
N ARG A 140 14.52 -27.69 23.35
CA ARG A 140 13.44 -28.05 22.43
C ARG A 140 12.16 -28.39 23.17
N VAL A 141 11.01 -28.11 22.57
CA VAL A 141 9.72 -28.50 23.14
C VAL A 141 9.62 -30.02 23.14
N SER A 142 9.48 -30.65 24.30
CA SER A 142 9.29 -32.10 24.43
C SER A 142 7.82 -32.48 24.40
N THR A 143 6.99 -31.69 25.08
CA THR A 143 5.56 -31.95 25.24
C THR A 143 4.80 -30.64 25.15
N GLU A 144 3.68 -30.68 24.45
CA GLU A 144 2.76 -29.55 24.27
C GLU A 144 1.36 -30.04 24.63
N VAL A 145 0.74 -29.37 25.61
CA VAL A 145 -0.64 -29.60 26.01
C VAL A 145 -1.37 -28.28 25.87
N LEU A 146 -2.13 -28.14 24.78
CA LEU A 146 -2.99 -27.00 24.51
C LEU A 146 -4.44 -27.44 24.57
N ALA A 147 -5.26 -26.76 25.38
CA ALA A 147 -6.69 -27.05 25.41
C ALA A 147 -7.51 -25.79 25.71
N VAL A 148 -8.66 -25.67 25.05
CA VAL A 148 -9.69 -24.69 25.39
C VAL A 148 -10.89 -25.47 25.90
N GLU A 149 -11.22 -25.27 27.18
CA GLU A 149 -12.43 -25.81 27.80
C GLU A 149 -13.62 -24.89 27.53
N GLY A 150 -14.81 -25.47 27.46
CA GLY A 150 -16.05 -24.76 27.13
C GLY A 150 -16.35 -24.70 25.62
N PRO A 151 -17.40 -23.97 25.22
CA PRO A 151 -17.84 -23.91 23.83
C PRO A 151 -16.78 -23.41 22.83
N GLY A 152 -15.77 -22.65 23.29
CA GLY A 152 -14.69 -22.14 22.44
C GLY A 152 -13.74 -23.22 21.92
N GLY A 153 -13.66 -24.38 22.57
CA GLY A 153 -12.84 -25.50 22.09
C GLY A 153 -13.35 -26.15 20.81
N ALA A 154 -14.64 -26.00 20.49
CA ALA A 154 -15.26 -26.51 19.26
C ALA A 154 -15.43 -25.42 18.18
N ASP A 155 -14.96 -24.21 18.43
CA ASP A 155 -15.00 -23.13 17.45
C ASP A 155 -13.85 -23.31 16.43
N ALA A 156 -14.20 -23.36 15.14
CA ALA A 156 -13.23 -23.61 14.07
C ALA A 156 -12.11 -22.57 13.98
N GLY A 157 -12.37 -21.30 14.34
CA GLY A 157 -11.34 -20.26 14.34
C GLY A 157 -10.36 -20.41 15.50
N VAL A 158 -10.85 -20.81 16.67
CA VAL A 158 -10.03 -21.13 17.84
C VAL A 158 -9.23 -22.41 17.60
N GLU A 159 -9.84 -23.44 17.04
CA GLU A 159 -9.18 -24.70 16.66
C GLU A 159 -8.05 -24.45 15.65
N ALA A 160 -8.29 -23.60 14.65
CA ALA A 160 -7.26 -23.20 13.70
C ALA A 160 -6.08 -22.46 14.38
N ALA A 161 -6.36 -21.59 15.36
CA ALA A 161 -5.31 -20.89 16.12
C ALA A 161 -4.49 -21.86 16.99
N LEU A 162 -5.13 -22.84 17.64
CA LEU A 162 -4.46 -23.90 18.40
C LEU A 162 -3.60 -24.77 17.47
N ALA A 163 -4.12 -25.16 16.31
CA ALA A 163 -3.36 -25.94 15.32
C ALA A 163 -2.16 -25.16 14.76
N ALA A 164 -2.28 -23.83 14.62
CA ALA A 164 -1.21 -22.95 14.17
C ALA A 164 -0.16 -22.64 15.25
N PHE A 165 -0.41 -23.01 16.52
CA PHE A 165 0.48 -22.70 17.63
C PHE A 165 1.91 -23.19 17.40
N ARG A 166 2.88 -22.35 17.77
CA ARG A 166 4.30 -22.61 17.73
C ARG A 166 4.95 -22.08 19.01
N PRO A 167 6.01 -22.72 19.53
CA PRO A 167 6.73 -23.88 19.00
C PRO A 167 6.02 -25.24 19.25
N ARG A 168 6.12 -26.16 18.29
CA ARG A 168 5.61 -27.55 18.40
C ARG A 168 6.63 -28.52 19.00
N PRO A 169 6.21 -29.72 19.47
CA PRO A 169 7.15 -30.76 19.90
C PRO A 169 8.26 -31.03 18.87
N GLY A 170 9.52 -30.96 19.32
CA GLY A 170 10.74 -31.09 18.51
C GLY A 170 11.34 -29.77 18.03
N GLU A 171 10.58 -28.68 18.00
CA GLU A 171 11.09 -27.35 17.63
C GLU A 171 11.84 -26.68 18.79
N VAL A 172 12.69 -25.70 18.46
CA VAL A 172 13.40 -24.88 19.46
C VAL A 172 12.39 -24.04 20.23
N PHE A 173 12.54 -23.98 21.55
CA PHE A 173 11.71 -23.16 22.42
C PHE A 173 12.11 -21.69 22.32
N ASP A 174 11.50 -20.97 21.39
CA ASP A 174 11.63 -19.53 21.20
C ASP A 174 10.47 -18.79 21.88
N HIS A 175 10.80 -17.86 22.79
CA HIS A 175 9.82 -17.15 23.62
C HIS A 175 8.95 -16.22 22.79
N THR A 176 9.51 -15.57 21.78
CA THR A 176 8.77 -14.63 20.92
C THR A 176 7.73 -15.39 20.12
N ARG A 177 8.08 -16.56 19.57
CA ARG A 177 7.13 -17.43 18.86
C ARG A 177 6.05 -17.97 19.79
N TYR A 178 6.44 -18.40 20.99
CA TYR A 178 5.52 -18.87 22.02
C TYR A 178 4.50 -17.79 22.41
N ASP A 179 4.96 -16.59 22.78
CA ASP A 179 4.09 -15.51 23.20
C ASP A 179 3.20 -15.01 22.06
N THR A 180 3.72 -14.97 20.84
CA THR A 180 2.92 -14.64 19.64
C THR A 180 1.81 -15.66 19.42
N SER A 181 2.10 -16.95 19.56
CA SER A 181 1.10 -18.01 19.38
C SER A 181 0.06 -18.02 20.49
N LYS A 182 0.47 -17.80 21.74
CA LYS A 182 -0.43 -17.63 22.89
C LYS A 182 -1.38 -16.46 22.67
N ALA A 183 -0.84 -15.29 22.30
CA ALA A 183 -1.63 -14.11 21.98
C ALA A 183 -2.57 -14.34 20.79
N ALA A 184 -2.17 -15.13 19.79
CA ALA A 184 -3.03 -15.47 18.65
C ALA A 184 -4.24 -16.32 19.05
N VAL A 185 -4.09 -17.25 20.01
CA VAL A 185 -5.20 -18.04 20.57
C VAL A 185 -6.13 -17.15 21.39
N GLU A 186 -5.59 -16.30 22.26
CA GLU A 186 -6.38 -15.34 23.05
C GLU A 186 -7.14 -14.35 22.15
N ALA A 187 -6.50 -13.86 21.08
CA ALA A 187 -7.14 -13.02 20.08
C ALA A 187 -8.20 -13.77 19.25
N ALA A 188 -8.03 -15.07 18.99
CA ALA A 188 -9.06 -15.88 18.33
C ALA A 188 -10.30 -16.04 19.21
N LEU A 189 -10.12 -16.29 20.50
CA LEU A 189 -11.19 -16.32 21.49
C LEU A 189 -11.94 -14.99 21.53
N ALA A 190 -11.23 -13.87 21.66
CA ALA A 190 -11.84 -12.53 21.68
C ALA A 190 -12.60 -12.22 20.37
N ARG A 191 -11.98 -12.45 19.19
CA ARG A 191 -12.61 -12.23 17.87
C ARG A 191 -13.94 -12.95 17.70
N HIS A 192 -14.05 -14.14 18.27
CA HIS A 192 -15.24 -14.97 18.17
C HIS A 192 -16.24 -14.76 19.34
N GLY A 193 -15.99 -13.80 20.22
CA GLY A 193 -16.93 -13.38 21.26
C GLY A 193 -16.79 -14.07 22.61
N TYR A 194 -15.68 -14.76 22.84
CA TYR A 194 -15.36 -15.36 24.13
C TYR A 194 -14.67 -14.34 25.06
N PHE A 195 -15.35 -13.24 25.36
CA PHE A 195 -14.79 -12.12 26.12
C PHE A 195 -14.49 -12.44 27.59
N ALA A 196 -15.13 -13.48 28.13
CA ALA A 196 -14.89 -13.98 29.48
C ALA A 196 -13.74 -15.01 29.54
N ALA A 197 -13.05 -15.25 28.42
CA ALA A 197 -12.00 -16.26 28.35
C ALA A 197 -10.86 -15.93 29.32
N ARG A 198 -10.37 -16.95 30.03
CA ARG A 198 -9.31 -16.81 31.02
C ARG A 198 -8.38 -18.04 31.03
N PRO A 199 -7.10 -17.87 31.36
CA PRO A 199 -6.19 -18.99 31.50
C PRO A 199 -6.54 -19.83 32.74
N LEU A 200 -6.70 -21.13 32.56
CA LEU A 200 -6.80 -22.15 33.62
C LEU A 200 -5.42 -22.68 34.03
N GLN A 201 -4.55 -22.90 33.05
CA GLN A 201 -3.17 -23.30 33.26
C GLN A 201 -2.27 -22.51 32.31
N HIS A 202 -1.21 -21.93 32.86
CA HIS A 202 -0.18 -21.24 32.11
C HIS A 202 1.16 -21.64 32.71
N ARG A 203 1.77 -22.70 32.15
CA ARG A 203 3.03 -23.23 32.68
C ARG A 203 3.98 -23.64 31.55
N VAL A 204 5.23 -23.19 31.67
CA VAL A 204 6.36 -23.66 30.87
C VAL A 204 7.41 -24.19 31.84
N GLU A 205 7.77 -25.46 31.72
CA GLU A 205 8.80 -26.10 32.54
C GLU A 205 10.03 -26.37 31.67
N VAL A 206 11.11 -25.64 31.90
CA VAL A 206 12.38 -25.80 31.18
C VAL A 206 13.34 -26.65 32.00
N THR A 207 13.74 -27.80 31.45
CA THR A 207 14.71 -28.70 32.06
C THR A 207 16.04 -28.59 31.32
N ARG A 208 17.00 -27.91 31.94
CA ARG A 208 18.34 -27.63 31.39
C ARG A 208 19.13 -28.90 31.08
N ALA A 209 19.16 -29.84 32.03
CA ALA A 209 19.92 -31.10 31.89
C ALA A 209 19.53 -31.93 30.65
N SER A 210 18.26 -31.94 30.28
CA SER A 210 17.73 -32.67 29.11
C SER A 210 17.49 -31.76 27.89
N HIS A 211 17.82 -30.47 27.97
CA HIS A 211 17.54 -29.47 26.94
C HIS A 211 16.08 -29.54 26.43
N SER A 212 15.13 -29.65 27.35
CA SER A 212 13.71 -29.88 27.02
C SER A 212 12.77 -28.90 27.72
N ALA A 213 11.75 -28.43 26.99
CA ALA A 213 10.67 -27.59 27.52
C ALA A 213 9.32 -28.31 27.43
N ALA A 214 8.58 -28.35 28.53
CA ALA A 214 7.20 -28.81 28.56
C ALA A 214 6.25 -27.60 28.63
N VAL A 215 5.39 -27.43 27.62
CA VAL A 215 4.44 -26.32 27.53
C VAL A 215 3.04 -26.84 27.85
N THR A 216 2.40 -26.29 28.88
CA THR A 216 1.02 -26.60 29.27
C THR A 216 0.21 -25.31 29.34
N LEU A 217 -0.69 -25.14 28.36
CA LEU A 217 -1.61 -24.02 28.28
C LEU A 217 -3.06 -24.52 28.22
N ARG A 218 -3.88 -24.04 29.13
CA ARG A 218 -5.31 -24.35 29.14
C ARG A 218 -6.09 -23.08 29.38
N TRP A 219 -7.16 -22.87 28.63
CA TRP A 219 -8.09 -21.75 28.80
C TRP A 219 -9.49 -22.26 29.11
N ASP A 220 -10.24 -21.48 29.87
CA ASP A 220 -11.69 -21.57 29.99
C ASP A 220 -12.25 -20.51 29.05
N SER A 221 -12.96 -20.92 27.98
CA SER A 221 -13.50 -19.97 27.01
C SER A 221 -14.63 -19.12 27.58
N GLY A 222 -15.31 -19.60 28.61
CA GLY A 222 -16.64 -19.13 28.96
C GLY A 222 -17.65 -19.30 27.81
N GLU A 223 -18.80 -18.65 27.95
CA GLU A 223 -19.87 -18.66 26.94
C GLU A 223 -19.57 -17.69 25.79
N ARG A 224 -19.97 -18.07 24.58
CA ARG A 224 -19.87 -17.20 23.41
C ARG A 224 -20.94 -16.11 23.49
N MET A 225 -20.51 -14.85 23.48
CA MET A 225 -21.45 -13.73 23.43
C MET A 225 -21.98 -13.53 22.00
N ALA A 226 -23.12 -12.85 21.90
CA ALA A 226 -23.78 -12.53 20.65
C ALA A 226 -23.58 -11.06 20.26
N LEU A 227 -23.68 -10.74 18.97
CA LEU A 227 -23.77 -9.37 18.49
C LEU A 227 -25.09 -8.75 18.93
N GLY A 228 -25.01 -7.53 19.45
CA GLY A 228 -26.16 -6.73 19.86
C GLY A 228 -26.54 -5.66 18.83
N PRO A 229 -27.40 -4.70 19.24
CA PRO A 229 -27.78 -3.55 18.41
C PRO A 229 -26.59 -2.61 18.20
N VAL A 230 -26.65 -1.86 17.09
CA VAL A 230 -25.69 -0.79 16.78
C VAL A 230 -26.30 0.56 17.09
N HIS A 231 -25.58 1.39 17.85
CA HIS A 231 -25.94 2.79 18.06
C HIS A 231 -25.02 3.70 17.25
N PHE A 232 -25.61 4.53 16.39
CA PHE A 232 -24.87 5.47 15.56
C PHE A 232 -24.91 6.87 16.16
N THR A 233 -23.76 7.38 16.56
CA THR A 233 -23.60 8.72 17.12
C THR A 233 -22.80 9.59 16.15
N GLN A 234 -23.43 10.62 15.58
CA GLN A 234 -22.77 11.58 14.68
C GLN A 234 -22.46 12.88 15.41
N THR A 235 -21.18 13.23 15.57
CA THR A 235 -20.73 14.44 16.29
C THR A 235 -19.79 15.27 15.43
N PRO A 236 -19.86 16.61 15.45
CA PRO A 236 -20.72 17.46 16.28
C PRO A 236 -22.17 17.60 15.77
N GLN A 237 -22.49 17.05 14.60
CA GLN A 237 -23.81 17.20 13.98
C GLN A 237 -24.21 15.99 13.15
N VAL A 238 -25.52 15.76 13.02
CA VAL A 238 -26.07 14.72 12.17
C VAL A 238 -26.13 15.17 10.71
N VAL A 239 -25.36 14.51 9.84
CA VAL A 239 -25.28 14.82 8.40
C VAL A 239 -26.09 13.87 7.52
N VAL A 240 -26.27 12.63 7.96
CA VAL A 240 -27.09 11.60 7.28
C VAL A 240 -28.05 10.92 8.23
N TRP A 241 -29.17 10.39 7.73
CA TRP A 241 -30.16 9.69 8.54
C TRP A 241 -29.60 8.38 9.13
N PRO A 242 -29.87 8.07 10.41
CA PRO A 242 -29.45 6.80 11.02
C PRO A 242 -29.93 5.57 10.25
N ARG A 243 -31.17 5.58 9.75
CA ARG A 243 -31.75 4.52 8.90
C ARG A 243 -30.94 4.20 7.63
N LEU A 244 -30.13 5.15 7.15
CA LEU A 244 -29.23 4.89 6.02
C LEU A 244 -28.06 3.99 6.45
N LEU A 245 -27.54 4.24 7.66
CA LEU A 245 -26.40 3.53 8.25
C LEU A 245 -26.82 2.15 8.77
N GLU A 246 -28.03 2.04 9.33
CA GLU A 246 -28.62 0.77 9.79
C GLU A 246 -28.67 -0.29 8.67
N ARG A 247 -28.80 0.12 7.40
CA ARG A 247 -28.79 -0.81 6.25
C ARG A 247 -27.43 -1.45 6.00
N LEU A 248 -26.35 -0.89 6.55
CA LEU A 248 -25.01 -1.46 6.45
C LEU A 248 -24.73 -2.52 7.54
N VAL A 249 -25.64 -2.67 8.51
CA VAL A 249 -25.52 -3.68 9.55
C VAL A 249 -25.97 -5.02 8.97
N LEU A 250 -25.01 -5.91 8.70
CA LEU A 250 -25.23 -7.18 8.03
C LEU A 250 -25.61 -8.33 8.98
N TRP A 251 -25.84 -8.04 10.25
CA TRP A 251 -26.21 -9.01 11.27
C TRP A 251 -27.54 -8.67 11.92
N THR A 252 -28.14 -9.68 12.54
CA THR A 252 -29.30 -9.52 13.41
C THR A 252 -28.87 -9.67 14.86
N PRO A 253 -29.32 -8.82 15.80
CA PRO A 253 -29.02 -8.99 17.21
C PRO A 253 -29.34 -10.40 17.72
N GLY A 254 -28.43 -11.00 18.46
CA GLY A 254 -28.49 -12.39 18.92
C GLY A 254 -27.69 -13.39 18.08
N GLN A 255 -27.17 -13.00 16.91
CA GLN A 255 -26.22 -13.83 16.17
C GLN A 255 -24.90 -14.00 16.93
N PRO A 256 -24.19 -15.14 16.83
CA PRO A 256 -22.91 -15.34 17.50
C PRO A 256 -21.91 -14.24 17.13
N TYR A 257 -21.18 -13.73 18.12
CA TYR A 257 -20.27 -12.62 17.89
C TYR A 257 -19.11 -13.02 16.98
N ASP A 258 -18.80 -12.17 16.03
CA ASP A 258 -17.69 -12.30 15.09
C ASP A 258 -17.19 -10.90 14.76
N GLU A 259 -15.96 -10.58 15.21
CA GLU A 259 -15.32 -9.28 14.98
C GLU A 259 -15.23 -8.94 13.49
N ALA A 260 -15.11 -9.94 12.61
CA ALA A 260 -15.08 -9.71 11.17
C ALA A 260 -16.37 -9.05 10.65
N GLN A 261 -17.51 -9.19 11.34
CA GLN A 261 -18.75 -8.48 11.02
C GLN A 261 -18.70 -7.01 11.43
N VAL A 262 -18.10 -6.73 12.59
CA VAL A 262 -17.88 -5.36 13.09
C VAL A 262 -16.91 -4.61 12.19
N ASP A 263 -15.82 -5.26 11.78
CA ASP A 263 -14.86 -4.71 10.82
C ASP A 263 -15.50 -4.43 9.46
N ARG A 264 -16.35 -5.34 8.96
CA ARG A 264 -17.11 -5.09 7.71
C ARG A 264 -18.01 -3.85 7.82
N LEU A 265 -18.65 -3.62 8.96
CA LEU A 265 -19.43 -2.40 9.18
C LEU A 265 -18.52 -1.16 9.17
N ARG A 266 -17.36 -1.22 9.85
CA ARG A 266 -16.37 -0.14 9.87
C ARG A 266 -15.92 0.20 8.45
N ASP A 267 -15.54 -0.80 7.66
CA ASP A 267 -15.11 -0.65 6.26
C ASP A 267 -16.23 -0.04 5.41
N ALA A 268 -17.46 -0.52 5.55
CA ALA A 268 -18.62 0.01 4.82
C ALA A 268 -18.89 1.48 5.14
N LEU A 269 -18.81 1.87 6.42
CA LEU A 269 -18.97 3.26 6.88
C LEU A 269 -17.86 4.17 6.36
N GLN A 270 -16.63 3.69 6.30
CA GLN A 270 -15.50 4.41 5.71
C GLN A 270 -15.67 4.58 4.20
N ALA A 271 -16.09 3.51 3.49
CA ALA A 271 -16.32 3.53 2.05
C ALA A 271 -17.43 4.49 1.60
N LEU A 272 -18.37 4.85 2.49
CA LEU A 272 -19.37 5.90 2.21
C LEU A 272 -18.75 7.29 2.05
N ASP A 273 -17.56 7.54 2.60
CA ASP A 273 -16.83 8.81 2.55
C ASP A 273 -17.62 10.02 3.13
N TYR A 274 -18.69 9.79 3.89
CA TYR A 274 -19.42 10.86 4.60
C TYR A 274 -18.68 11.36 5.84
N PHE A 275 -17.82 10.51 6.41
CA PHE A 275 -17.19 10.72 7.72
C PHE A 275 -15.68 10.75 7.56
N ALA A 276 -15.02 11.66 8.29
CA ALA A 276 -13.56 11.75 8.35
C ALA A 276 -12.97 10.81 9.40
N LEU A 277 -13.73 10.52 10.45
CA LEU A 277 -13.39 9.54 11.48
C LEU A 277 -14.57 8.59 11.66
N VAL A 278 -14.25 7.29 11.69
CA VAL A 278 -15.19 6.20 11.93
C VAL A 278 -14.59 5.34 13.03
N ASP A 279 -15.19 5.41 14.21
CA ASP A 279 -14.83 4.58 15.36
C ASP A 279 -15.99 3.63 15.65
N VAL A 280 -15.72 2.33 15.57
CA VAL A 280 -16.72 1.27 15.79
C VAL A 280 -16.16 0.35 16.83
N GLN A 281 -16.80 0.30 17.99
CA GLN A 281 -16.32 -0.44 19.15
C GLN A 281 -17.43 -1.35 19.68
N ALA A 282 -17.05 -2.59 20.01
CA ALA A 282 -17.89 -3.46 20.81
C ALA A 282 -17.65 -3.15 22.28
N ASP A 283 -18.71 -3.08 23.08
CA ASP A 283 -18.61 -2.88 24.53
C ASP A 283 -19.17 -4.10 25.29
N PRO A 284 -18.34 -5.13 25.54
CA PRO A 284 -18.76 -6.32 26.29
C PRO A 284 -19.18 -6.00 27.72
N ALA A 285 -18.70 -4.91 28.33
CA ALA A 285 -19.05 -4.54 29.70
C ALA A 285 -20.51 -4.06 29.80
N GLN A 286 -21.07 -3.53 28.72
CA GLN A 286 -22.48 -3.14 28.63
C GLN A 286 -23.39 -4.24 28.05
N ALA A 287 -22.89 -5.47 27.91
CA ALA A 287 -23.68 -6.54 27.35
C ALA A 287 -24.93 -6.86 28.19
N ARG A 288 -26.06 -7.05 27.52
CA ARG A 288 -27.33 -7.42 28.15
C ARG A 288 -27.83 -8.73 27.55
N ALA A 289 -28.21 -9.68 28.40
CA ALA A 289 -28.66 -11.01 27.98
C ALA A 289 -27.68 -11.71 27.00
N GLY A 290 -26.37 -11.56 27.24
CA GLY A 290 -25.31 -12.14 26.38
C GLY A 290 -25.10 -11.42 25.05
N GLN A 291 -25.79 -10.32 24.77
CA GLN A 291 -25.62 -9.52 23.55
C GLN A 291 -24.74 -8.30 23.80
N VAL A 292 -23.68 -8.15 23.02
CA VAL A 292 -22.70 -7.06 23.10
C VAL A 292 -23.16 -5.88 22.23
N PRO A 293 -23.50 -4.71 22.81
CA PRO A 293 -23.82 -3.53 22.02
C PRO A 293 -22.60 -3.04 21.24
N ILE A 294 -22.85 -2.48 20.05
CA ILE A 294 -21.84 -1.88 19.19
C ILE A 294 -22.08 -0.37 19.13
N GLU A 295 -21.08 0.41 19.52
CA GLU A 295 -21.12 1.87 19.46
C GLU A 295 -20.33 2.34 18.22
N ALA A 296 -21.00 3.08 17.33
CA ALA A 296 -20.41 3.64 16.13
C ALA A 296 -20.39 5.17 16.25
N THR A 297 -19.24 5.72 16.63
CA THR A 297 -18.99 7.17 16.72
C THR A 297 -18.43 7.68 15.41
N LEU A 298 -19.14 8.62 14.80
CA LEU A 298 -18.90 9.09 13.44
C LEU A 298 -18.68 10.60 13.43
N THR A 299 -17.53 11.05 12.92
CA THR A 299 -17.25 12.47 12.73
C THR A 299 -17.44 12.86 11.28
N PRO A 300 -18.40 13.74 10.93
CA PRO A 300 -18.62 14.15 9.55
C PRO A 300 -17.38 14.74 8.89
N ALA A 301 -17.12 14.33 7.66
CA ALA A 301 -16.11 14.95 6.83
C ALA A 301 -16.57 16.32 6.33
N ARG A 302 -15.61 17.13 5.84
CA ARG A 302 -15.94 18.38 5.16
C ARG A 302 -16.88 18.08 3.99
N ARG A 303 -18.04 18.74 3.96
CA ARG A 303 -19.10 18.49 2.96
C ARG A 303 -18.62 18.54 1.51
N SER A 304 -17.58 19.31 1.22
CA SER A 304 -17.15 19.64 -0.14
C SER A 304 -15.68 19.33 -0.30
N LEU A 305 -15.37 18.55 -1.33
CA LEU A 305 -14.02 18.25 -1.77
C LEU A 305 -13.78 19.03 -3.06
N TYR A 306 -12.75 19.87 -3.04
CA TYR A 306 -12.29 20.62 -4.20
C TYR A 306 -11.02 19.96 -4.71
N SER A 307 -10.94 19.69 -6.00
CA SER A 307 -9.77 19.13 -6.66
C SER A 307 -9.33 20.06 -7.78
N ALA A 308 -8.01 20.17 -7.95
CA ALA A 308 -7.38 20.85 -9.05
C ALA A 308 -6.15 20.05 -9.47
N GLY A 309 -5.94 19.90 -10.77
CA GLY A 309 -4.81 19.18 -11.32
C GLY A 309 -4.30 19.84 -12.59
N PHE A 310 -3.02 19.62 -12.88
CA PHE A 310 -2.42 19.96 -14.17
C PHE A 310 -2.06 18.66 -14.88
N SER A 311 -2.26 18.62 -16.19
CA SER A 311 -1.94 17.49 -17.03
C SER A 311 -1.21 17.95 -18.29
N TYR A 312 -0.37 17.09 -18.83
CA TYR A 312 0.24 17.30 -20.14
C TYR A 312 0.32 15.96 -20.84
N GLY A 313 -0.23 15.89 -22.05
CA GLY A 313 -0.13 14.73 -22.91
C GLY A 313 0.25 15.17 -24.31
N THR A 314 1.06 14.38 -25.01
CA THR A 314 1.46 14.67 -26.40
C THR A 314 0.25 14.73 -27.35
N ALA A 315 -0.78 13.92 -27.08
CA ALA A 315 -2.02 13.89 -27.85
C ALA A 315 -3.01 15.00 -27.48
N SER A 316 -3.20 15.27 -26.18
CA SER A 316 -4.20 16.22 -25.66
C SER A 316 -3.69 17.65 -25.49
N GLY A 317 -2.37 17.84 -25.45
CA GLY A 317 -1.71 19.06 -25.04
C GLY A 317 -1.69 19.25 -23.52
N SER A 318 -1.33 20.45 -23.08
CA SER A 318 -1.46 20.86 -21.67
C SER A 318 -2.93 21.01 -21.28
N GLY A 319 -3.26 20.69 -20.04
CA GLY A 319 -4.59 20.86 -19.51
C GLY A 319 -4.66 21.04 -18.01
N VAL A 320 -5.82 21.48 -17.55
CA VAL A 320 -6.17 21.62 -16.14
C VAL A 320 -7.43 20.82 -15.87
N SER A 321 -7.46 20.14 -14.72
CA SER A 321 -8.66 19.52 -14.18
C SER A 321 -9.14 20.30 -12.97
N LEU A 322 -10.44 20.55 -12.87
CA LEU A 322 -11.08 21.20 -11.74
C LEU A 322 -12.30 20.38 -11.34
N GLY A 323 -12.43 20.07 -10.06
CA GLY A 323 -13.52 19.24 -9.57
C GLY A 323 -14.10 19.74 -8.25
N VAL A 324 -15.42 19.61 -8.11
CA VAL A 324 -16.14 19.83 -6.86
C VAL A 324 -17.04 18.63 -6.61
N GLU A 325 -16.76 17.89 -5.53
CA GLU A 325 -17.64 16.86 -5.02
C GLU A 325 -18.33 17.33 -3.74
N ARG A 326 -19.65 17.21 -3.70
CA ARG A 326 -20.43 17.30 -2.47
C ARG A 326 -20.61 15.89 -1.91
N ARG A 327 -19.86 15.57 -0.86
CA ARG A 327 -19.93 14.28 -0.14
C ARG A 327 -21.32 13.96 0.36
N TYR A 328 -22.13 14.98 0.64
CA TYR A 328 -23.56 14.85 0.88
C TYR A 328 -24.31 16.15 0.54
N LEU A 329 -25.45 16.02 -0.14
CA LEU A 329 -26.34 17.11 -0.52
C LEU A 329 -27.49 17.28 0.48
N ASN A 330 -27.95 16.18 1.06
CA ASN A 330 -29.07 16.11 1.97
C ASN A 330 -28.86 14.97 2.98
N ARG A 331 -29.74 14.88 3.98
CA ARG A 331 -29.69 13.82 5.00
C ARG A 331 -29.96 12.40 4.46
N ARG A 332 -30.40 12.27 3.21
CA ARG A 332 -30.56 10.96 2.53
C ARG A 332 -29.24 10.42 1.98
N GLY A 333 -28.13 11.16 2.10
CA GLY A 333 -26.82 10.74 1.62
C GLY A 333 -26.62 10.93 0.11
N HIS A 334 -27.44 11.73 -0.56
CA HIS A 334 -27.26 11.96 -2.00
C HIS A 334 -25.95 12.73 -2.23
N LYS A 335 -25.21 12.41 -3.29
CA LYS A 335 -23.95 13.07 -3.67
C LYS A 335 -24.09 13.80 -5.00
N ALA A 336 -23.27 14.82 -5.21
CA ALA A 336 -23.06 15.39 -6.54
C ALA A 336 -21.59 15.62 -6.83
N LEU A 337 -21.21 15.45 -8.08
CA LEU A 337 -19.90 15.75 -8.63
C LEU A 337 -20.08 16.70 -9.83
N ALA A 338 -19.24 17.72 -9.89
CA ALA A 338 -19.01 18.52 -11.08
C ALA A 338 -17.51 18.51 -11.36
N GLN A 339 -17.11 18.09 -12.55
CA GLN A 339 -15.71 18.00 -12.97
C GLN A 339 -15.56 18.62 -14.36
N LEU A 340 -14.51 19.40 -14.53
CA LEU A 340 -14.10 20.02 -15.79
C LEU A 340 -12.64 19.64 -16.06
N ASP A 341 -12.42 18.91 -17.14
CA ASP A 341 -11.10 18.60 -17.66
C ASP A 341 -10.91 19.41 -18.93
N TRP A 342 -10.07 20.45 -18.87
CA TRP A 342 -9.79 21.33 -20.00
C TRP A 342 -8.34 21.13 -20.44
N ALA A 343 -8.14 20.42 -21.54
CA ALA A 343 -6.88 20.38 -22.27
C ALA A 343 -6.99 21.12 -23.62
N GLN A 344 -5.85 21.48 -24.21
CA GLN A 344 -5.77 22.25 -25.46
C GLN A 344 -6.64 21.64 -26.58
N LYS A 345 -6.55 20.31 -26.78
CA LYS A 345 -7.25 19.59 -27.86
C LYS A 345 -8.49 18.83 -27.39
N ARG A 346 -8.71 18.71 -26.09
CA ARG A 346 -9.83 17.94 -25.52
C ARG A 346 -10.38 18.60 -24.28
N LYS A 347 -11.70 18.80 -24.25
CA LYS A 347 -12.43 19.38 -23.12
C LYS A 347 -13.55 18.43 -22.74
N THR A 348 -13.67 18.14 -21.44
CA THR A 348 -14.74 17.29 -20.91
C THR A 348 -15.36 17.97 -19.70
N ALA A 349 -16.68 18.07 -19.66
CA ALA A 349 -17.43 18.49 -18.50
C ALA A 349 -18.33 17.34 -18.05
N THR A 350 -18.23 16.95 -16.78
CA THR A 350 -18.99 15.86 -16.19
C THR A 350 -19.79 16.38 -15.02
N LEU A 351 -21.11 16.18 -15.06
CA LEU A 351 -22.00 16.41 -13.94
C LEU A 351 -22.60 15.07 -13.53
N GLN A 352 -22.55 14.72 -12.26
CA GLN A 352 -23.08 13.47 -11.77
C GLN A 352 -23.84 13.66 -10.47
N TYR A 353 -24.99 13.01 -10.37
CA TYR A 353 -25.80 12.89 -9.17
C TYR A 353 -25.89 11.43 -8.74
N ARG A 354 -25.57 11.13 -7.48
CA ARG A 354 -25.61 9.75 -6.95
C ARG A 354 -26.56 9.64 -5.76
N VAL A 355 -27.33 8.56 -5.73
CA VAL A 355 -28.25 8.21 -4.64
C VAL A 355 -27.82 6.85 -4.07
N PRO A 356 -27.59 6.74 -2.74
CA PRO A 356 -27.24 5.47 -2.12
C PRO A 356 -28.34 4.43 -2.32
N ALA A 357 -27.94 3.19 -2.61
CA ALA A 357 -28.87 2.09 -2.87
C ALA A 357 -28.36 0.79 -2.25
N PHE A 358 -28.81 0.49 -1.02
CA PHE A 358 -28.40 -0.69 -0.23
C PHE A 358 -29.51 -1.76 -0.19
N ALA A 359 -30.06 -2.14 -1.35
CA ALA A 359 -31.22 -3.05 -1.40
C ALA A 359 -30.84 -4.51 -1.75
N TRP A 360 -30.05 -4.72 -2.80
CA TRP A 360 -29.62 -6.05 -3.29
C TRP A 360 -28.11 -6.14 -3.52
N LEU A 361 -27.46 -4.98 -3.67
CA LEU A 361 -26.01 -4.80 -3.79
C LEU A 361 -25.66 -3.46 -3.17
N ASP A 362 -24.62 -3.36 -2.37
CA ASP A 362 -24.20 -2.08 -1.83
C ASP A 362 -23.64 -1.20 -2.95
N GLY A 363 -24.18 0.00 -3.11
CA GLY A 363 -23.75 0.92 -4.16
C GLY A 363 -24.70 2.08 -4.39
N TRP A 364 -24.85 2.47 -5.67
CA TRP A 364 -25.40 3.77 -6.05
C TRP A 364 -26.30 3.67 -7.28
N TYR A 365 -27.42 4.39 -7.26
CA TYR A 365 -28.04 4.88 -8.51
C TYR A 365 -27.35 6.17 -8.91
N SER A 366 -27.16 6.38 -10.21
CA SER A 366 -26.49 7.56 -10.73
C SER A 366 -27.19 8.13 -11.96
N VAL A 367 -27.22 9.46 -12.04
CA VAL A 367 -27.52 10.20 -13.27
C VAL A 367 -26.28 11.01 -13.62
N SER A 368 -25.68 10.75 -14.77
CA SER A 368 -24.46 11.43 -15.23
C SER A 368 -24.71 12.11 -16.57
N LEU A 369 -24.34 13.38 -16.69
CA LEU A 369 -24.31 14.13 -17.93
C LEU A 369 -22.86 14.46 -18.27
N GLN A 370 -22.41 14.07 -19.45
CA GLN A 370 -21.06 14.31 -19.93
C GLN A 370 -21.11 15.08 -21.25
N ALA A 371 -20.42 16.21 -21.33
CA ALA A 371 -20.19 16.95 -22.56
C ALA A 371 -18.70 16.87 -22.91
N GLY A 372 -18.39 16.51 -24.15
CA GLY A 372 -17.02 16.41 -24.66
C GLY A 372 -16.85 17.21 -25.94
N ASP A 373 -15.72 17.90 -26.07
CA ASP A 373 -15.28 18.60 -27.28
C ASP A 373 -13.84 18.18 -27.56
N GLU A 374 -13.61 17.66 -28.76
CA GLU A 374 -12.32 17.17 -29.22
C GLU A 374 -11.99 17.82 -30.56
N GLN A 375 -10.91 18.61 -30.55
CA GLN A 375 -10.47 19.41 -31.69
C GLN A 375 -9.02 19.04 -31.98
N THR A 376 -8.82 18.18 -32.97
CA THR A 376 -7.51 17.72 -33.40
C THR A 376 -7.21 18.20 -34.81
N ALA A 377 -6.02 17.89 -35.33
CA ALA A 377 -5.66 18.20 -36.72
C ALA A 377 -6.50 17.42 -37.75
N TYR A 378 -7.25 16.40 -37.32
CA TYR A 378 -7.88 15.44 -38.23
C TYR A 378 -9.40 15.30 -38.00
N VAL A 379 -9.85 15.47 -36.76
CA VAL A 379 -11.26 15.37 -36.37
C VAL A 379 -11.67 16.53 -35.46
N ASP A 380 -12.85 17.08 -35.74
CA ASP A 380 -13.65 17.89 -34.82
C ASP A 380 -14.83 17.04 -34.36
N SER A 381 -14.87 16.67 -33.07
CA SER A 381 -15.98 15.93 -32.47
C SER A 381 -16.55 16.67 -31.26
N ARG A 382 -17.88 16.70 -31.17
CA ARG A 382 -18.63 17.17 -29.99
C ARG A 382 -19.65 16.13 -29.59
N ARG A 383 -19.56 15.65 -28.35
CA ARG A 383 -20.47 14.66 -27.78
C ARG A 383 -21.20 15.19 -26.56
N LEU A 384 -22.45 14.77 -26.42
CA LEU A 384 -23.27 14.93 -25.23
C LEU A 384 -23.85 13.56 -24.87
N GLU A 385 -23.64 13.13 -23.64
CA GLU A 385 -24.04 11.81 -23.18
C GLU A 385 -24.74 11.90 -21.82
N LEU A 386 -25.95 11.34 -21.75
CA LEU A 386 -26.68 11.14 -20.50
C LEU A 386 -26.67 9.65 -20.15
N VAL A 387 -26.24 9.33 -18.93
CA VAL A 387 -26.19 7.96 -18.42
C VAL A 387 -27.04 7.83 -17.17
N LEU A 388 -28.05 6.97 -17.23
CA LEU A 388 -28.84 6.54 -16.08
C LEU A 388 -28.33 5.16 -15.65
N GLY A 389 -27.75 5.05 -14.46
CA GLY A 389 -27.00 3.87 -14.08
C GLY A 389 -27.23 3.39 -12.66
N ARG A 390 -26.83 2.14 -12.44
CA ARG A 390 -26.74 1.47 -11.15
C ARG A 390 -25.39 0.76 -11.06
N THR A 391 -24.66 1.02 -9.99
CA THR A 391 -23.38 0.37 -9.70
C THR A 391 -23.44 -0.26 -8.31
N GLY A 392 -22.95 -1.48 -8.13
CA GLY A 392 -22.90 -2.13 -6.82
C GLY A 392 -21.77 -3.14 -6.68
N GLN A 393 -21.25 -3.28 -5.47
CA GLN A 393 -20.22 -4.25 -5.12
C GLN A 393 -20.89 -5.61 -4.86
N TYR A 394 -20.58 -6.60 -5.70
CA TYR A 394 -21.13 -7.96 -5.58
C TYR A 394 -20.29 -8.84 -4.66
N ARG A 395 -18.96 -8.70 -4.73
CA ARG A 395 -17.98 -9.32 -3.84
C ARG A 395 -16.87 -8.33 -3.54
N ARG A 396 -16.01 -8.64 -2.56
CA ARG A 396 -14.88 -7.79 -2.12
C ARG A 396 -14.11 -7.13 -3.29
N HIS A 397 -13.86 -7.88 -4.36
CA HIS A 397 -13.09 -7.42 -5.52
C HIS A 397 -13.92 -7.20 -6.79
N LEU A 398 -15.23 -7.50 -6.80
CA LEU A 398 -16.07 -7.46 -8.02
C LEU A 398 -17.16 -6.39 -7.90
N THR A 399 -17.10 -5.39 -8.77
CA THR A 399 -18.11 -4.35 -8.94
C THR A 399 -18.89 -4.59 -10.23
N LEU A 400 -20.21 -4.53 -10.14
CA LEU A 400 -21.11 -4.66 -11.29
C LEU A 400 -21.82 -3.33 -11.54
N SER A 401 -21.90 -2.91 -12.80
CA SER A 401 -22.60 -1.71 -13.23
C SER A 401 -23.55 -2.01 -14.38
N ALA A 402 -24.72 -1.37 -14.37
CA ALA A 402 -25.66 -1.37 -15.48
C ALA A 402 -26.06 0.07 -15.77
N GLY A 403 -26.05 0.48 -17.04
CA GLY A 403 -26.34 1.84 -17.46
C GLY A 403 -27.18 1.89 -18.73
N LEU A 404 -28.05 2.87 -18.84
CA LEU A 404 -28.73 3.26 -20.07
C LEU A 404 -28.10 4.56 -20.57
N HIS A 405 -27.52 4.51 -21.76
CA HIS A 405 -26.80 5.61 -22.39
C HIS A 405 -27.66 6.25 -23.47
N VAL A 406 -27.77 7.59 -23.40
CA VAL A 406 -28.31 8.44 -24.45
C VAL A 406 -27.17 9.30 -24.97
N LEU A 407 -26.63 8.93 -26.12
CA LEU A 407 -25.46 9.57 -26.72
C LEU A 407 -25.90 10.38 -27.94
N ARG A 408 -25.41 11.61 -28.04
CA ARG A 408 -25.41 12.37 -29.28
C ARG A 408 -24.02 12.86 -29.58
N GLU A 409 -23.52 12.58 -30.78
CA GLU A 409 -22.20 13.01 -31.23
C GLU A 409 -22.30 13.64 -32.62
N ARG A 410 -21.67 14.79 -32.79
CA ARG A 410 -21.39 15.40 -34.09
C ARG A 410 -19.91 15.25 -34.35
N TRP A 411 -19.53 14.80 -35.53
CA TRP A 411 -18.12 14.80 -35.93
C TRP A 411 -17.95 15.22 -37.38
N ALA A 412 -16.78 15.76 -37.70
CA ALA A 412 -16.38 16.08 -39.06
C ALA A 412 -14.91 15.72 -39.29
N TYR A 413 -14.62 15.21 -40.48
CA TYR A 413 -13.26 14.96 -40.95
C TYR A 413 -12.78 16.16 -41.77
N LEU A 414 -11.55 16.60 -41.52
CA LEU A 414 -10.98 17.79 -42.17
C LEU A 414 -10.36 17.40 -43.53
N ASP A 415 -11.13 17.53 -44.62
CA ASP A 415 -10.70 17.25 -46.01
C ASP A 415 -10.41 18.57 -46.77
N PRO A 416 -9.23 18.73 -47.43
CA PRO A 416 -8.87 19.97 -48.14
C PRO A 416 -9.55 20.11 -49.51
N THR A 417 -10.13 19.03 -50.03
CA THR A 417 -10.85 19.04 -51.32
C THR A 417 -12.28 19.53 -51.17
N LEU A 418 -12.81 19.57 -49.93
CA LEU A 418 -14.15 20.03 -49.63
C LEU A 418 -14.14 21.49 -49.15
N THR A 419 -15.03 22.30 -49.71
CA THR A 419 -15.19 23.72 -49.36
C THR A 419 -15.67 23.94 -47.92
N ALA A 420 -16.26 22.91 -47.31
CA ALA A 420 -16.61 22.85 -45.89
C ALA A 420 -16.58 21.38 -45.39
N PRO A 421 -16.19 21.12 -44.13
CA PRO A 421 -16.22 19.77 -43.56
C PRO A 421 -17.64 19.19 -43.58
N ALA A 422 -17.79 17.96 -44.08
CA ALA A 422 -19.07 17.26 -44.06
C ALA A 422 -19.38 16.78 -42.62
N GLU A 423 -20.25 17.53 -41.93
CA GLU A 423 -20.67 17.16 -40.58
C GLU A 423 -21.56 15.90 -40.60
N GLN A 424 -21.20 14.93 -39.77
CA GLN A 424 -21.98 13.74 -39.50
C GLN A 424 -22.56 13.81 -38.09
N PHE A 425 -23.75 13.23 -37.93
CA PHE A 425 -24.46 13.19 -36.65
C PHE A 425 -24.85 11.77 -36.30
N GLY A 426 -24.58 11.40 -35.07
CA GLY A 426 -24.91 10.13 -34.45
C GLY A 426 -25.76 10.36 -33.21
N SER A 427 -26.94 9.74 -33.13
CA SER A 427 -27.72 9.67 -31.89
C SER A 427 -27.93 8.21 -31.54
N PHE A 428 -27.63 7.78 -30.33
CA PHE A 428 -27.71 6.37 -29.92
C PHE A 428 -28.39 6.25 -28.55
N LEU A 429 -29.23 5.22 -28.42
CA LEU A 429 -29.79 4.75 -27.14
C LEU A 429 -29.35 3.30 -26.96
N TYR A 430 -28.62 3.01 -25.89
CA TYR A 430 -28.13 1.66 -25.65
C TYR A 430 -27.95 1.34 -24.17
N PRO A 431 -28.32 0.13 -23.71
CA PRO A 431 -27.84 -0.40 -22.44
C PRO A 431 -26.34 -0.75 -22.50
N ALA A 432 -25.69 -0.64 -21.36
CA ALA A 432 -24.32 -1.10 -21.11
C ALA A 432 -24.26 -1.82 -19.75
N LEU A 433 -23.53 -2.94 -19.71
CA LEU A 433 -23.20 -3.69 -18.51
C LEU A 433 -21.69 -3.72 -18.36
N THR A 434 -21.19 -3.44 -17.17
CA THR A 434 -19.76 -3.48 -16.86
C THR A 434 -19.52 -4.34 -15.63
N ALA A 435 -18.51 -5.21 -15.69
CA ALA A 435 -18.00 -5.96 -14.56
C ALA A 435 -16.52 -5.64 -14.36
N ASP A 436 -16.18 -5.06 -13.21
CA ASP A 436 -14.82 -4.67 -12.84
C ASP A 436 -14.35 -5.51 -11.66
N TYR A 437 -13.38 -6.39 -11.91
CA TYR A 437 -12.65 -7.14 -10.90
C TYR A 437 -11.32 -6.43 -10.62
N ILE A 438 -11.06 -6.04 -9.37
CA ILE A 438 -9.79 -5.41 -8.96
C ILE A 438 -9.35 -6.04 -7.64
N ASP A 439 -8.24 -6.77 -7.69
CA ASP A 439 -7.62 -7.44 -6.56
C ASP A 439 -6.12 -7.19 -6.62
N VAL A 440 -5.68 -6.14 -5.93
CA VAL A 440 -4.29 -5.69 -5.88
C VAL A 440 -3.89 -5.39 -4.44
N ASP A 441 -2.59 -5.49 -4.17
CA ASP A 441 -2.00 -5.14 -2.88
C ASP A 441 -2.08 -3.65 -2.56
N ASP A 442 -1.75 -2.79 -3.52
CA ASP A 442 -1.81 -1.32 -3.41
C ASP A 442 -2.47 -0.73 -4.67
N ARG A 443 -3.40 0.22 -4.51
CA ARG A 443 -4.12 0.83 -5.64
C ARG A 443 -3.34 1.95 -6.35
N LEU A 444 -2.41 2.60 -5.67
CA LEU A 444 -1.59 3.69 -6.19
C LEU A 444 -0.34 3.14 -6.89
N ALA A 445 0.29 2.11 -6.31
CA ALA A 445 1.47 1.46 -6.86
C ALA A 445 1.39 -0.08 -6.76
N PRO A 446 0.52 -0.74 -7.55
CA PRO A 446 0.29 -2.18 -7.45
C PRO A 446 1.57 -2.99 -7.74
N ARG A 447 1.93 -3.93 -6.88
CA ARG A 447 3.04 -4.86 -7.15
C ARG A 447 2.57 -6.29 -7.33
N ARG A 448 1.44 -6.65 -6.74
CA ARG A 448 0.88 -8.01 -6.83
C ARG A 448 -0.63 -7.93 -7.08
N GLY A 449 -1.11 -8.82 -7.93
CA GLY A 449 -2.52 -8.97 -8.23
C GLY A 449 -2.87 -8.53 -9.64
N GLY A 450 -4.11 -8.13 -9.86
CA GLY A 450 -4.57 -7.74 -11.20
C GLY A 450 -5.96 -7.13 -11.23
N GLY A 451 -6.31 -6.69 -12.42
CA GLY A 451 -7.62 -6.14 -12.73
C GLY A 451 -8.17 -6.69 -14.04
N LEU A 452 -9.48 -6.89 -14.10
CA LEU A 452 -10.22 -7.28 -15.29
C LEU A 452 -11.47 -6.43 -15.41
N SER A 453 -11.66 -5.78 -16.55
CA SER A 453 -12.85 -4.99 -16.88
C SER A 453 -13.50 -5.59 -18.12
N LEU A 454 -14.75 -6.06 -17.98
CA LEU A 454 -15.59 -6.54 -19.07
C LEU A 454 -16.73 -5.55 -19.28
N THR A 455 -16.89 -5.06 -20.51
CA THR A 455 -18.02 -4.21 -20.92
C THR A 455 -18.80 -4.86 -22.04
N LEU A 456 -20.11 -4.95 -21.86
CA LEU A 456 -21.08 -5.39 -22.85
C LEU A 456 -22.02 -4.23 -23.13
N ARG A 457 -22.14 -3.79 -24.37
CA ARG A 457 -23.07 -2.71 -24.74
C ARG A 457 -23.66 -2.94 -26.12
N GLY A 458 -24.87 -2.47 -26.36
CA GLY A 458 -25.47 -2.61 -27.67
C GLY A 458 -26.80 -1.92 -27.79
N GLY A 459 -27.10 -1.42 -28.98
CA GLY A 459 -28.33 -0.69 -29.24
C GLY A 459 -28.38 -0.22 -30.69
N SER A 460 -29.25 0.74 -30.94
CA SER A 460 -29.49 1.27 -32.27
C SER A 460 -29.34 2.78 -32.29
N GLY A 461 -28.84 3.29 -33.40
CA GLY A 461 -28.89 4.71 -33.67
C GLY A 461 -30.32 5.19 -33.97
N GLY A 462 -30.56 6.47 -33.74
CA GLY A 462 -31.83 7.14 -33.94
C GLY A 462 -32.10 7.48 -35.42
N ALA A 463 -33.06 8.38 -35.66
CA ALA A 463 -33.54 8.71 -37.00
C ALA A 463 -32.44 9.08 -38.02
N ASN A 464 -31.36 9.73 -37.55
CA ASN A 464 -30.25 10.21 -38.39
C ASN A 464 -29.18 9.13 -38.66
N THR A 465 -29.23 8.00 -37.95
CA THR A 465 -28.17 6.99 -37.96
C THR A 465 -28.82 5.63 -37.78
N ARG A 466 -29.30 5.01 -38.86
CA ARG A 466 -30.01 3.71 -38.79
C ARG A 466 -29.06 2.51 -38.61
N THR A 467 -28.02 2.68 -37.81
CA THR A 467 -26.98 1.66 -37.55
C THR A 467 -27.15 1.09 -36.16
N GLY A 468 -27.31 -0.24 -36.09
CA GLY A 468 -27.27 -1.00 -34.85
C GLY A 468 -25.87 -1.52 -34.54
N PHE A 469 -25.59 -1.74 -33.26
CA PHE A 469 -24.36 -2.41 -32.83
C PHE A 469 -24.58 -3.25 -31.57
N ALA A 470 -23.76 -4.28 -31.42
CA ALA A 470 -23.46 -4.89 -30.14
C ALA A 470 -21.94 -4.94 -29.99
N GLN A 471 -21.41 -4.75 -28.78
CA GLN A 471 -19.99 -4.66 -28.53
C GLN A 471 -19.62 -5.39 -27.25
N VAL A 472 -18.52 -6.13 -27.34
CA VAL A 472 -17.83 -6.76 -26.22
C VAL A 472 -16.44 -6.13 -26.12
N HIS A 473 -16.06 -5.68 -24.93
CA HIS A 473 -14.76 -5.07 -24.66
C HIS A 473 -14.19 -5.63 -23.37
N VAL A 474 -12.97 -6.14 -23.43
CA VAL A 474 -12.25 -6.74 -22.30
C VAL A 474 -10.91 -6.03 -22.16
N ARG A 475 -10.61 -5.58 -20.95
CA ARG A 475 -9.30 -5.05 -20.56
C ARG A 475 -8.78 -5.80 -19.35
N ALA A 476 -7.53 -6.22 -19.40
CA ALA A 476 -6.88 -6.96 -18.33
C ALA A 476 -5.53 -6.35 -18.00
N GLN A 477 -5.18 -6.37 -16.72
CA GLN A 477 -3.89 -5.96 -16.20
C GLN A 477 -3.44 -6.91 -15.09
N TRP A 478 -2.16 -7.23 -15.04
CA TRP A 478 -1.57 -8.12 -14.06
C TRP A 478 -0.22 -7.60 -13.61
N PHE A 479 0.02 -7.64 -12.30
CA PHE A 479 1.21 -7.14 -11.63
C PHE A 479 1.88 -8.28 -10.87
N HIS A 480 3.19 -8.41 -11.06
CA HIS A 480 3.98 -9.41 -10.37
C HIS A 480 5.32 -8.83 -9.90
N GLY A 481 5.45 -8.60 -8.60
CA GLY A 481 6.70 -8.20 -7.96
C GLY A 481 7.68 -9.36 -7.91
N LEU A 482 8.85 -9.19 -8.52
CA LEU A 482 9.89 -10.21 -8.65
C LEU A 482 10.83 -10.25 -7.44
N ASP A 483 11.21 -9.07 -6.94
CA ASP A 483 12.04 -8.87 -5.74
C ASP A 483 11.49 -7.68 -4.93
N ALA A 484 12.28 -7.00 -4.09
CA ALA A 484 11.82 -5.84 -3.34
C ALA A 484 11.62 -4.58 -4.20
N ASP A 485 12.27 -4.49 -5.36
CA ASP A 485 12.39 -3.24 -6.14
C ASP A 485 11.94 -3.37 -7.60
N SER A 486 11.67 -4.59 -8.05
CA SER A 486 11.33 -4.90 -9.44
C SER A 486 9.92 -5.46 -9.54
N ARG A 487 9.25 -5.17 -10.66
CA ARG A 487 7.96 -5.76 -11.01
C ARG A 487 7.81 -5.96 -12.50
N LEU A 488 7.00 -6.95 -12.86
CA LEU A 488 6.50 -7.17 -14.21
C LEU A 488 5.04 -6.70 -14.28
N LEU A 489 4.71 -5.96 -15.33
CA LEU A 489 3.37 -5.50 -15.66
C LEU A 489 2.97 -6.08 -17.02
N LEU A 490 1.85 -6.80 -17.04
CA LEU A 490 1.20 -7.25 -18.27
C LEU A 490 -0.12 -6.49 -18.44
N ARG A 491 -0.35 -5.96 -19.65
CA ARG A 491 -1.63 -5.33 -20.02
C ARG A 491 -2.15 -5.94 -21.31
N GLY A 492 -3.46 -6.08 -21.42
CA GLY A 492 -4.11 -6.58 -22.62
C GLY A 492 -5.48 -5.95 -22.85
N GLU A 493 -5.83 -5.74 -24.11
CA GLU A 493 -7.13 -5.23 -24.54
C GLU A 493 -7.63 -6.05 -25.73
N VAL A 494 -8.90 -6.48 -25.67
CA VAL A 494 -9.61 -7.13 -26.77
C VAL A 494 -10.99 -6.51 -26.90
N GLY A 495 -11.39 -6.17 -28.11
CA GLY A 495 -12.71 -5.63 -28.37
C GLY A 495 -13.25 -6.07 -29.73
N HIS A 496 -14.56 -6.30 -29.79
CA HIS A 496 -15.27 -6.58 -31.02
C HIS A 496 -16.63 -5.88 -31.04
N THR A 497 -16.92 -5.19 -32.14
CA THR A 497 -18.18 -4.51 -32.42
C THR A 497 -18.90 -5.22 -33.57
N PHE A 498 -19.98 -5.91 -33.24
CA PHE A 498 -20.92 -6.46 -34.19
C PHE A 498 -21.76 -5.33 -34.78
N THR A 499 -21.39 -4.84 -35.97
CA THR A 499 -22.17 -3.86 -36.73
C THR A 499 -22.01 -4.11 -38.23
N ARG A 500 -22.97 -3.64 -39.03
CA ARG A 500 -22.90 -3.69 -40.50
C ARG A 500 -22.14 -2.51 -41.10
N ASP A 501 -22.01 -1.42 -40.35
CA ASP A 501 -21.43 -0.17 -40.85
C ASP A 501 -20.74 0.59 -39.72
N VAL A 502 -19.45 0.32 -39.53
CA VAL A 502 -18.64 0.95 -38.48
C VAL A 502 -18.46 2.46 -38.70
N LEU A 503 -18.44 2.91 -39.95
CA LEU A 503 -18.22 4.33 -40.27
C LEU A 503 -19.46 5.19 -40.00
N ASN A 504 -20.64 4.58 -39.90
CA ASN A 504 -21.85 5.23 -39.41
C ASN A 504 -22.00 5.20 -37.88
N LEU A 505 -21.16 4.46 -37.14
CA LEU A 505 -21.15 4.57 -35.68
C LEU A 505 -20.47 5.87 -35.24
N ALA A 506 -20.91 6.47 -34.14
CA ALA A 506 -20.20 7.60 -33.55
C ALA A 506 -18.74 7.23 -33.23
N PRO A 507 -17.74 8.10 -33.46
CA PRO A 507 -16.34 7.84 -33.14
C PRO A 507 -16.12 7.31 -31.72
N SER A 508 -16.82 7.82 -30.71
CA SER A 508 -16.73 7.33 -29.32
C SER A 508 -17.16 5.87 -29.10
N LEU A 509 -17.85 5.26 -30.08
CA LEU A 509 -18.27 3.85 -30.05
C LEU A 509 -17.36 2.92 -30.85
N ARG A 510 -16.34 3.45 -31.53
CA ARG A 510 -15.37 2.68 -32.32
C ARG A 510 -14.13 2.35 -31.48
N PHE A 511 -13.39 1.33 -31.89
CA PHE A 511 -12.09 1.03 -31.27
C PHE A 511 -10.94 1.69 -32.02
N TYR A 512 -9.90 2.03 -31.26
CA TYR A 512 -8.67 2.64 -31.74
C TYR A 512 -7.46 2.01 -31.04
N ALA A 513 -6.30 2.05 -31.70
CA ALA A 513 -5.03 1.63 -31.11
C ALA A 513 -3.92 2.66 -31.38
N GLY A 514 -2.87 2.63 -30.58
CA GLY A 514 -1.74 3.57 -30.61
C GLY A 514 -1.83 4.64 -29.50
N GLY A 515 -0.67 4.95 -28.90
CA GLY A 515 -0.51 5.89 -27.78
C GLY A 515 -0.14 5.22 -26.45
N ASP A 516 -0.05 6.04 -25.38
CA ASP A 516 0.52 5.68 -24.06
C ASP A 516 -0.06 4.41 -23.40
N ARG A 517 -1.38 4.23 -23.48
CA ARG A 517 -2.10 3.10 -22.87
C ARG A 517 -2.55 2.05 -23.89
N SER A 518 -1.93 2.03 -25.07
CA SER A 518 -2.25 1.11 -26.16
C SER A 518 -0.95 0.50 -26.72
N VAL A 519 -0.39 1.10 -27.77
CA VAL A 519 0.90 0.71 -28.35
C VAL A 519 1.81 1.94 -28.38
N ARG A 520 2.72 2.05 -27.41
CA ARG A 520 3.71 3.15 -27.36
C ARG A 520 4.68 3.03 -28.53
N GLY A 521 5.17 4.16 -29.02
CA GLY A 521 5.96 4.27 -30.26
C GLY A 521 5.11 4.59 -31.50
N TYR A 522 3.79 4.51 -31.39
CA TYR A 522 2.81 5.04 -32.34
C TYR A 522 2.06 6.21 -31.73
N GLY A 523 1.61 7.13 -32.58
CA GLY A 523 0.76 8.25 -32.19
C GLY A 523 -0.59 7.79 -31.65
N TRP A 524 -1.26 8.70 -30.98
CA TRP A 524 -2.59 8.45 -30.45
C TRP A 524 -3.57 8.13 -31.59
N HIS A 525 -4.24 6.98 -31.49
CA HIS A 525 -5.16 6.44 -32.49
C HIS A 525 -4.52 6.14 -33.85
N GLU A 526 -3.19 6.11 -33.96
CA GLU A 526 -2.47 5.98 -35.23
C GLU A 526 -2.41 4.54 -35.80
N LEU A 527 -3.17 3.60 -35.25
CA LEU A 527 -3.16 2.21 -35.70
C LEU A 527 -4.56 1.78 -36.16
N GLY A 528 -4.66 1.42 -37.43
CA GLY A 528 -5.83 0.77 -38.03
C GLY A 528 -6.26 1.35 -39.38
N PRO A 529 -7.53 1.18 -39.77
CA PRO A 529 -8.06 1.77 -40.99
C PRO A 529 -7.94 3.29 -40.99
N ALA A 530 -7.44 3.85 -42.09
CA ALA A 530 -7.22 5.28 -42.23
C ALA A 530 -7.74 5.81 -43.57
N VAL A 531 -8.09 7.10 -43.56
CA VAL A 531 -8.41 7.89 -44.74
C VAL A 531 -7.42 9.04 -44.88
N ALA A 532 -7.09 9.43 -46.12
CA ALA A 532 -6.23 10.59 -46.36
C ALA A 532 -7.02 11.89 -46.11
N THR A 533 -6.40 12.85 -45.42
CA THR A 533 -6.95 14.16 -45.05
C THR A 533 -5.92 15.26 -45.30
N SER A 534 -6.30 16.53 -45.06
CA SER A 534 -5.41 17.69 -45.26
C SER A 534 -4.21 17.68 -44.33
N GLY A 535 -4.40 17.16 -43.11
CA GLY A 535 -3.37 17.05 -42.09
C GLY A 535 -2.55 15.76 -42.15
N GLY A 536 -2.85 14.82 -43.05
CA GLY A 536 -2.22 13.50 -43.11
C GLY A 536 -3.24 12.35 -43.07
N LEU A 537 -2.86 11.18 -42.57
CA LEU A 537 -3.75 10.05 -42.42
C LEU A 537 -4.60 10.20 -41.15
N TYR A 538 -5.93 10.15 -41.30
CA TYR A 538 -6.86 10.05 -40.18
C TYR A 538 -7.34 8.61 -40.00
N TYR A 539 -7.10 8.07 -38.82
CA TYR A 539 -7.53 6.73 -38.47
C TYR A 539 -8.99 6.75 -38.03
N THR A 540 -9.87 6.10 -38.80
CA THR A 540 -11.32 6.20 -38.63
C THR A 540 -11.85 5.36 -37.47
N GLY A 541 -10.99 4.59 -36.83
CA GLY A 541 -11.36 3.54 -35.88
C GLY A 541 -11.83 2.27 -36.59
N ALA A 542 -12.03 1.22 -35.82
CA ALA A 542 -12.31 -0.12 -36.31
C ALA A 542 -13.34 -0.85 -35.44
N PRO A 543 -13.98 -1.91 -35.98
CA PRO A 543 -14.85 -2.79 -35.20
C PRO A 543 -14.08 -3.69 -34.24
N ASN A 544 -12.78 -3.94 -34.47
CA ASN A 544 -11.96 -4.79 -33.60
C ASN A 544 -10.76 -4.03 -33.02
N VAL A 545 -10.32 -4.44 -31.84
CA VAL A 545 -9.02 -4.08 -31.27
C VAL A 545 -8.39 -5.26 -30.56
N LEU A 546 -7.07 -5.38 -30.69
CA LEU A 546 -6.24 -6.28 -29.91
C LEU A 546 -4.95 -5.55 -29.57
N THR A 547 -4.66 -5.38 -28.28
CA THR A 547 -3.37 -4.86 -27.81
C THR A 547 -2.85 -5.70 -26.65
N ALA A 548 -1.53 -5.81 -26.55
CA ALA A 548 -0.83 -6.47 -25.48
C ALA A 548 0.47 -5.70 -25.17
N SER A 549 0.83 -5.60 -23.90
CA SER A 549 1.99 -4.86 -23.42
C SER A 549 2.66 -5.64 -22.31
N VAL A 550 3.98 -5.76 -22.40
CA VAL A 550 4.84 -6.35 -21.38
C VAL A 550 5.83 -5.28 -20.94
N GLU A 551 5.86 -5.00 -19.65
CA GLU A 551 6.71 -3.96 -19.08
C GLU A 551 7.42 -4.49 -17.84
N TYR A 552 8.74 -4.28 -17.80
CA TYR A 552 9.57 -4.57 -16.65
C TYR A 552 10.04 -3.25 -16.04
N GLU A 553 9.83 -3.10 -14.74
CA GLU A 553 10.28 -1.94 -13.97
C GLU A 553 11.24 -2.38 -12.86
N ARG A 554 12.27 -1.56 -12.61
CA ARG A 554 13.22 -1.72 -11.50
C ARG A 554 13.52 -0.38 -10.83
N TYR A 555 13.35 -0.32 -9.52
CA TYR A 555 13.75 0.81 -8.67
C TYR A 555 15.17 0.60 -8.13
N PHE A 556 15.92 1.69 -7.94
CA PHE A 556 17.32 1.63 -7.50
C PHE A 556 17.51 2.23 -6.10
N ASN A 557 16.94 3.41 -5.86
CA ASN A 557 17.09 4.15 -4.60
C ASN A 557 15.75 4.34 -3.89
N GLY A 558 14.83 3.37 -4.04
CA GLY A 558 13.46 3.43 -3.51
C GLY A 558 12.52 4.43 -4.19
N ALA A 559 13.00 5.60 -4.62
CA ALA A 559 12.22 6.66 -5.26
C ALA A 559 12.28 6.64 -6.79
N TRP A 560 13.47 6.38 -7.35
CA TRP A 560 13.73 6.37 -8.79
C TRP A 560 13.88 4.96 -9.33
N GLY A 561 13.35 4.75 -10.53
CA GLY A 561 13.47 3.50 -11.25
C GLY A 561 13.53 3.70 -12.75
N ALA A 562 13.79 2.62 -13.46
CA ALA A 562 13.75 2.54 -14.90
C ALA A 562 12.76 1.48 -15.35
N ALA A 563 12.29 1.60 -16.57
CA ALA A 563 11.40 0.64 -17.21
C ALA A 563 11.89 0.30 -18.61
N VAL A 564 11.60 -0.92 -19.04
CA VAL A 564 11.68 -1.34 -20.44
C VAL A 564 10.39 -2.03 -20.81
N PHE A 565 9.89 -1.80 -22.02
CA PHE A 565 8.62 -2.37 -22.43
C PHE A 565 8.58 -2.69 -23.92
N VAL A 566 7.70 -3.63 -24.24
CA VAL A 566 7.28 -3.96 -25.60
C VAL A 566 5.76 -3.98 -25.63
N ASP A 567 5.21 -3.21 -26.57
CA ASP A 567 3.78 -3.12 -26.81
C ASP A 567 3.50 -3.61 -28.23
N SER A 568 2.47 -4.41 -28.43
CA SER A 568 2.07 -4.90 -29.74
C SER A 568 0.55 -4.92 -29.86
N GLY A 569 0.02 -4.39 -30.96
CA GLY A 569 -1.41 -4.35 -31.18
C GLY A 569 -1.84 -3.67 -32.46
N ASN A 570 -3.15 -3.71 -32.73
CA ASN A 570 -3.77 -2.97 -33.81
C ASN A 570 -5.29 -2.84 -33.59
N ALA A 571 -5.91 -1.86 -34.25
CA ALA A 571 -7.34 -1.81 -34.48
C ALA A 571 -7.62 -2.18 -35.94
N PHE A 572 -8.56 -3.09 -36.22
CA PHE A 572 -8.66 -3.70 -37.55
C PHE A 572 -10.10 -3.99 -37.97
N ALA A 573 -10.39 -3.87 -39.26
CA ALA A 573 -11.73 -4.03 -39.82
C ALA A 573 -12.01 -5.43 -40.38
N ASP A 574 -10.98 -6.13 -40.85
CA ASP A 574 -11.09 -7.44 -41.48
C ASP A 574 -10.59 -8.56 -40.55
N ARG A 575 -10.28 -9.75 -41.10
CA ARG A 575 -9.71 -10.85 -40.30
C ARG A 575 -8.20 -10.77 -40.18
N THR A 576 -7.55 -9.79 -40.79
CA THR A 576 -6.09 -9.64 -40.74
C THR A 576 -5.73 -8.70 -39.60
N LEU A 577 -4.95 -9.19 -38.63
CA LEU A 577 -4.60 -8.40 -37.45
C LEU A 577 -3.68 -7.23 -37.80
N GLY A 578 -2.68 -7.45 -38.66
CA GLY A 578 -1.69 -6.43 -39.01
C GLY A 578 -1.01 -5.82 -37.78
N LEU A 579 -0.55 -6.66 -36.84
CA LEU A 579 0.00 -6.22 -35.57
C LEU A 579 1.16 -5.25 -35.78
N ARG A 580 1.15 -4.15 -35.01
CA ARG A 580 2.22 -3.16 -34.97
C ARG A 580 2.89 -3.22 -33.62
N THR A 581 4.22 -3.23 -33.63
CA THR A 581 5.03 -3.40 -32.40
C THR A 581 5.82 -2.14 -32.12
N GLY A 582 5.77 -1.67 -30.89
CA GLY A 582 6.61 -0.60 -30.38
C GLY A 582 7.40 -1.04 -29.16
N VAL A 583 8.62 -0.51 -29.05
CA VAL A 583 9.53 -0.80 -27.94
C VAL A 583 9.99 0.50 -27.33
N GLY A 584 10.25 0.48 -26.03
CA GLY A 584 10.69 1.69 -25.35
C GLY A 584 11.34 1.44 -24.01
N ILE A 585 11.88 2.54 -23.49
CA ILE A 585 12.49 2.66 -22.18
C ILE A 585 11.83 3.80 -21.43
N GLY A 586 11.86 3.76 -20.11
CA GLY A 586 11.21 4.77 -19.30
C GLY A 586 11.91 5.05 -17.99
N VAL A 587 11.66 6.24 -17.45
CA VAL A 587 12.02 6.64 -16.09
C VAL A 587 10.76 6.56 -15.23
N ARG A 588 10.91 6.04 -14.01
CA ARG A 588 9.87 5.91 -13.00
C ARG A 588 10.26 6.72 -11.78
N TRP A 589 9.33 7.51 -11.25
CA TRP A 589 9.54 8.27 -10.03
C TRP A 589 8.35 8.13 -9.09
N ARG A 590 8.58 7.64 -7.88
CA ARG A 590 7.60 7.63 -6.79
C ARG A 590 7.60 9.02 -6.14
N SER A 591 6.84 9.95 -6.70
CA SER A 591 6.72 11.30 -6.14
C SER A 591 5.77 11.31 -4.93
N PRO A 592 5.86 12.32 -4.04
CA PRO A 592 4.93 12.47 -2.92
C PRO A 592 3.45 12.61 -3.32
N ILE A 593 3.19 13.00 -4.57
CA ILE A 593 1.84 13.23 -5.11
C ILE A 593 1.35 12.07 -6.01
N GLY A 594 2.12 10.99 -6.14
CA GLY A 594 1.80 9.82 -6.95
C GLY A 594 2.93 9.39 -7.90
N PRO A 595 2.83 8.22 -8.54
CA PRO A 595 3.85 7.76 -9.47
C PRO A 595 3.87 8.60 -10.76
N VAL A 596 5.08 8.92 -11.22
CA VAL A 596 5.36 9.65 -12.45
C VAL A 596 6.12 8.74 -13.41
N ARG A 597 5.73 8.78 -14.70
CA ARG A 597 6.32 7.98 -15.77
C ARG A 597 6.69 8.85 -16.94
N ILE A 598 7.92 8.69 -17.39
CA ILE A 598 8.44 9.34 -18.58
C ILE A 598 8.95 8.24 -19.49
N ASP A 599 8.25 7.98 -20.58
CA ASP A 599 8.56 6.91 -21.52
C ASP A 599 9.01 7.47 -22.85
N ILE A 600 10.03 6.85 -23.44
CA ILE A 600 10.46 7.09 -24.81
C ILE A 600 10.31 5.77 -25.56
N ALA A 601 9.57 5.80 -26.67
CA ALA A 601 9.30 4.60 -27.46
C ALA A 601 9.36 4.86 -28.97
N ARG A 602 9.57 3.79 -29.73
CA ARG A 602 9.61 3.81 -31.19
C ARG A 602 8.88 2.60 -31.78
N GLY A 603 8.05 2.84 -32.79
CA GLY A 603 7.44 1.77 -33.59
C GLY A 603 8.47 1.07 -34.49
N LEU A 604 8.41 -0.26 -34.58
CA LEU A 604 9.37 -1.07 -35.34
C LEU A 604 8.97 -1.30 -36.80
N ASP A 605 7.75 -0.95 -37.18
CA ASP A 605 7.20 -1.28 -38.51
C ASP A 605 7.73 -0.37 -39.64
N SER A 606 8.40 0.74 -39.32
CA SER A 606 9.06 1.60 -40.31
C SER A 606 10.43 2.07 -39.81
N PRO A 607 11.48 2.03 -40.66
CA PRO A 607 12.79 2.62 -40.36
C PRO A 607 12.75 4.12 -40.09
N GLN A 608 11.66 4.81 -40.45
CA GLN A 608 11.47 6.25 -40.26
C GLN A 608 10.51 6.58 -39.10
N SER A 609 10.02 5.59 -38.35
CA SER A 609 9.12 5.84 -37.22
C SER A 609 9.77 6.80 -36.21
N PRO A 610 9.10 7.92 -35.86
CA PRO A 610 9.63 8.89 -34.93
C PRO A 610 9.71 8.34 -33.51
N LEU A 611 10.54 8.96 -32.67
CA LEU A 611 10.54 8.71 -31.22
C LEU A 611 9.35 9.43 -30.59
N GLY A 612 8.49 8.66 -29.92
CA GLY A 612 7.41 9.18 -29.09
C GLY A 612 7.87 9.40 -27.65
N LEU A 613 7.53 10.55 -27.08
CA LEU A 613 7.66 10.86 -25.66
C LEU A 613 6.28 10.76 -25.00
N TYR A 614 6.19 10.08 -23.86
CA TYR A 614 4.94 9.92 -23.11
C TYR A 614 5.18 10.31 -21.65
N LEU A 615 4.30 11.14 -21.11
CA LEU A 615 4.32 11.56 -19.71
C LEU A 615 3.00 11.15 -19.07
N ASN A 616 3.08 10.39 -18.00
CA ASN A 616 1.92 9.95 -17.23
C ASN A 616 2.14 10.24 -15.74
N ILE A 617 1.13 10.81 -15.08
CA ILE A 617 1.13 11.09 -13.65
C ILE A 617 -0.17 10.51 -13.08
N GLY A 618 -0.03 9.60 -12.12
CA GLY A 618 -1.17 8.95 -11.48
C GLY A 618 -1.08 7.42 -11.49
N PRO A 619 -2.08 6.74 -10.89
CA PRO A 619 -2.06 5.31 -10.69
C PRO A 619 -2.09 4.50 -12.00
N ASP A 620 -1.66 3.24 -11.89
CA ASP A 620 -1.69 2.25 -12.97
C ASP A 620 -3.10 1.90 -13.47
N LEU A 621 -4.01 1.74 -12.50
CA LEU A 621 -5.28 1.03 -12.62
C LEU A 621 -6.36 1.79 -13.39
#